data_AF-A0A2U4BMY8-F1
#
_entry.id   AF-A0A2U4BMY8-F1
#
_cell.length_a   1.000
_cell.length_b   1.000
_cell.length_c   1.000
_cell.angle_alpha   90.00
_cell.angle_beta   90.00
_cell.angle_gamma   90.00
#
_symmetry.space_group_name_H-M   'P 1'
#
loop_
_entity.id
_entity.type
_entity.pdbx_description
1 polymer ?
#
loop_
_entity_poly.entity_id
_entity_poly.type
_entity_poly.pdbx_seq_one_letter_code
_entity_poly.pdbx_strand_id
1 'polypeptide(L)'
;MGAAVTHAIRNFNLENRAQWEISKMKPFPAPRHPSTKNLLRKQMSSHPEIKGEVARKNDKLLSLLKDVYVDSKDPVSSVQVKDGGKRQKPKEFSLQENHHADMMNIKNIPKGKISIVEALTLLNNHKLYPDTWTAEKNSKM
;
A
#
# COMPACT_ATOMS: atom_id res chain seq x y z
N MET A 1 13.00 1.41 -26.23
CA MET A 1 12.16 2.58 -25.89
C MET A 1 10.95 2.24 -25.02
N GLY A 2 10.21 1.14 -25.25
CA GLY A 2 8.97 0.84 -24.51
C GLY A 2 9.11 0.53 -23.00
N ALA A 3 10.28 0.05 -22.57
CA ALA A 3 10.53 -0.30 -21.16
C ALA A 3 10.50 0.89 -20.19
N ALA A 4 10.89 2.08 -20.65
CA ALA A 4 10.86 3.30 -19.82
C ALA A 4 9.42 3.78 -19.60
N VAL A 5 8.58 3.70 -20.63
CA VAL A 5 7.16 4.09 -20.57
C VAL A 5 6.38 3.13 -19.68
N THR A 6 6.63 1.82 -19.78
CA THR A 6 6.01 0.84 -18.89
C THR A 6 6.46 1.00 -17.43
N HIS A 7 7.71 1.40 -17.19
CA HIS A 7 8.20 1.72 -15.84
C HIS A 7 7.50 2.94 -15.24
N ALA A 8 7.37 4.03 -16.00
CA ALA A 8 6.69 5.24 -15.53
C ALA A 8 5.22 4.97 -15.17
N ILE A 9 4.50 4.21 -16.00
CA ILE A 9 3.11 3.83 -15.75
C ILE A 9 2.99 2.90 -14.53
N ARG A 10 3.89 1.93 -14.40
CA ARG A 10 3.93 1.00 -13.24
C ARG A 10 4.17 1.74 -11.91
N ASN A 11 4.99 2.78 -11.96
CA ASN A 11 5.43 3.55 -10.80
C ASN A 11 4.52 4.75 -10.49
N PHE A 12 3.39 4.89 -11.20
CA PHE A 12 2.41 5.92 -10.88
C PHE A 12 1.84 5.71 -9.47
N ASN A 13 1.94 6.75 -8.65
CA ASN A 13 1.40 6.82 -7.30
C ASN A 13 1.88 5.70 -6.35
N LEU A 14 3.18 5.39 -6.38
CA LEU A 14 3.79 4.39 -5.50
C LEU A 14 3.71 4.75 -4.02
N GLU A 15 3.85 6.02 -3.67
CA GLU A 15 3.85 6.49 -2.28
C GLU A 15 2.51 6.22 -1.60
N ASN A 16 1.39 6.60 -2.22
CA ASN A 16 0.07 6.32 -1.65
C ASN A 16 -0.21 4.81 -1.58
N ARG A 17 0.31 4.02 -2.53
CA ARG A 17 0.19 2.55 -2.50
C ARG A 17 0.99 1.94 -1.35
N ALA A 18 2.19 2.47 -1.08
CA ALA A 18 3.00 2.06 0.05
C ALA A 18 2.32 2.44 1.38
N GLN A 19 1.84 3.69 1.49
CA GLN A 19 1.09 4.16 2.65
C GLN A 19 -0.16 3.31 2.90
N TRP A 20 -0.88 2.92 1.85
CA TRP A 20 -2.03 2.02 1.95
C TRP A 20 -1.65 0.64 2.50
N GLU A 21 -0.53 0.07 2.05
CA GLU A 21 -0.08 -1.23 2.56
C GLU A 21 0.37 -1.13 4.03
N ILE A 22 0.99 -0.02 4.41
CA ILE A 22 1.42 0.25 5.79
C ILE A 22 0.24 0.52 6.71
N SER A 23 -0.82 1.18 6.22
CA SER A 23 -2.02 1.50 7.01
C SER A 23 -2.90 0.29 7.28
N LYS A 24 -2.70 -0.82 6.57
CA LYS A 24 -3.42 -2.06 6.86
C LYS A 24 -3.05 -2.55 8.24
N MET A 25 -4.04 -3.09 8.94
CA MET A 25 -3.80 -3.77 10.20
C MET A 25 -2.83 -4.93 9.97
N LYS A 26 -1.82 -5.06 10.84
CA LYS A 26 -0.85 -6.16 10.76
C LYS A 26 -1.61 -7.49 10.72
N PRO A 27 -1.22 -8.43 9.85
CA PRO A 27 -1.88 -9.72 9.78
C PRO A 27 -1.74 -10.45 11.13
N PHE A 28 -2.76 -11.21 11.48
CA PHE A 28 -2.70 -12.05 12.67
C PHE A 28 -1.58 -13.08 12.51
N PRO A 29 -0.80 -13.35 13.58
CA PRO A 29 0.23 -14.36 13.53
C PRO A 29 -0.39 -15.73 13.24
N ALA A 30 0.33 -16.57 12.50
CA ALA A 30 -0.13 -17.90 12.17
C ALA A 30 -0.50 -18.71 13.42
N PRO A 31 -1.54 -19.56 13.35
CA PRO A 31 -1.95 -20.39 14.47
C PRO A 31 -0.82 -21.35 14.86
N ARG A 32 -0.53 -21.42 16.16
CA ARG A 32 0.46 -22.36 16.71
C ARG A 32 -0.16 -23.72 17.00
N HIS A 33 0.62 -24.79 16.84
CA HIS A 33 0.24 -26.15 17.19
C HIS A 33 -0.12 -26.29 18.69
N PRO A 34 -1.13 -27.11 19.07
CA PRO A 34 -1.56 -27.25 20.47
C PRO A 34 -0.45 -27.65 21.44
N SER A 35 0.46 -28.56 21.06
CA SER A 35 1.60 -28.94 21.91
C SER A 35 2.45 -27.74 22.31
N THR A 36 2.80 -26.89 21.33
CA THR A 36 3.59 -25.68 21.55
C THR A 36 2.84 -24.67 22.42
N LYS A 37 1.52 -24.51 22.22
CA LYS A 37 0.69 -23.64 23.07
C LYS A 37 0.69 -24.09 24.53
N ASN A 38 0.60 -25.40 24.78
CA ASN A 38 0.60 -25.96 26.13
C ASN A 38 1.95 -25.77 26.83
N LEU A 39 3.05 -25.99 26.12
CA LEU A 39 4.40 -25.76 26.66
C LEU A 39 4.57 -24.29 27.06
N LEU A 40 4.25 -23.37 26.16
CA LEU A 40 4.35 -21.93 26.44
C LEU A 40 3.49 -21.52 27.63
N ARG A 41 2.26 -22.04 27.71
CA ARG A 41 1.37 -21.77 28.84
C ARG A 41 1.98 -22.26 30.16
N LYS A 42 2.53 -23.47 30.21
CA LYS A 42 3.20 -24.01 31.40
C LYS A 42 4.37 -23.12 31.82
N GLN A 43 5.23 -22.74 30.89
CA GLN A 43 6.40 -21.89 31.16
C GLN A 43 5.98 -20.50 31.66
N MET A 44 4.95 -19.89 31.05
CA MET A 44 4.40 -18.61 31.49
C MET A 44 3.72 -18.70 32.87
N SER A 45 3.18 -19.85 33.25
CA SER A 45 2.61 -20.09 34.58
C SER A 45 3.70 -20.27 35.64
N SER A 46 4.82 -20.93 35.29
CA SER A 46 5.96 -21.09 36.20
C SER A 46 6.73 -19.78 36.43
N HIS A 47 6.77 -18.90 35.42
CA HIS A 47 7.57 -17.67 35.43
C HIS A 47 6.75 -16.47 34.94
N PRO A 48 5.85 -15.92 35.78
CA PRO A 48 5.02 -14.78 35.41
C PRO A 48 5.82 -13.50 35.11
N GLU A 49 7.02 -13.36 35.68
CA GLU A 49 7.96 -12.23 35.51
C GLU A 49 8.37 -12.03 34.05
N ILE A 50 8.54 -13.12 33.30
CA ILE A 50 9.00 -13.10 31.90
C ILE A 50 8.08 -12.28 31.02
N LYS A 51 6.76 -12.31 31.28
CA LYS A 51 5.79 -11.53 30.48
C LYS A 51 6.03 -10.03 30.61
N GLY A 52 6.39 -9.57 31.80
CA GLY A 52 6.70 -8.16 32.07
C GLY A 52 8.06 -7.75 31.49
N GLU A 53 9.06 -8.63 31.57
CA GLU A 53 10.39 -8.37 31.01
C GLU A 53 10.38 -8.30 29.49
N VAL A 54 9.66 -9.20 28.80
CA VAL A 54 9.55 -9.21 27.33
C VAL A 54 8.85 -7.96 26.78
N ALA A 55 7.89 -7.41 27.52
CA ALA A 55 7.20 -6.19 27.13
C ALA A 55 8.05 -4.93 27.35
N ARG A 56 9.08 -5.01 28.21
CA ARG A 56 9.96 -3.89 28.55
C ARG A 56 11.22 -3.92 27.71
N LYS A 57 11.77 -2.73 27.45
CA LYS A 57 13.08 -2.59 26.82
C LYS A 57 14.17 -2.97 27.82
N ASN A 58 15.11 -3.83 27.42
CA ASN A 58 16.29 -4.17 28.20
C ASN A 58 17.52 -3.47 27.61
N ASP A 59 18.00 -2.40 28.26
CA ASP A 59 19.10 -1.57 27.74
C ASP A 59 20.44 -2.31 27.71
N LYS A 60 20.67 -3.26 28.63
CA LYS A 60 21.87 -4.10 28.64
C LYS A 60 21.90 -5.03 27.43
N LEU A 61 20.77 -5.65 27.09
CA LEU A 61 20.69 -6.48 25.88
C LEU A 61 20.86 -5.62 24.62
N LEU A 62 20.30 -4.41 24.61
CA LEU A 62 20.44 -3.50 23.48
C LEU A 62 21.89 -3.08 23.25
N SER A 63 22.67 -2.80 24.30
CA SER A 63 24.10 -2.47 24.12
C SER A 63 24.86 -3.64 23.51
N LEU A 64 24.63 -4.86 24.00
CA LEU A 64 25.28 -6.06 23.46
C LEU A 64 24.91 -6.32 22.00
N LEU A 65 23.65 -6.12 21.61
CA LEU A 65 23.20 -6.32 20.23
C LEU A 65 23.79 -5.30 19.25
N LYS A 66 24.20 -4.11 19.71
CA LYS A 66 24.89 -3.13 18.86
C LYS A 66 26.30 -3.58 18.49
N ASP A 67 26.96 -4.30 19.38
CA ASP A 67 28.33 -4.77 19.19
C ASP A 67 28.38 -6.02 18.28
N VAL A 68 27.24 -6.71 18.10
CA VAL A 68 27.14 -7.88 17.22
C VAL A 68 27.01 -7.45 15.76
N TYR A 69 28.08 -7.67 14.99
CA TYR A 69 28.07 -7.49 13.55
C TYR A 69 27.70 -8.80 12.84
N VAL A 70 26.63 -8.79 12.04
CA VAL A 70 26.19 -9.94 11.24
C VAL A 70 26.52 -9.68 9.77
N ASP A 71 27.46 -10.44 9.23
CA ASP A 71 27.71 -10.46 7.78
C ASP A 71 26.75 -11.47 7.13
N SER A 72 25.62 -10.98 6.61
CA SER A 72 24.72 -11.85 5.85
C SER A 72 25.30 -12.12 4.48
N LYS A 73 25.87 -13.32 4.31
CA LYS A 73 26.18 -13.89 3.01
C LYS A 73 24.96 -14.65 2.49
N ASP A 74 23.83 -13.98 2.40
CA ASP A 74 22.70 -14.54 1.68
C ASP A 74 23.13 -14.71 0.22
N PRO A 75 23.04 -15.91 -0.37
CA PRO A 75 23.14 -16.02 -1.82
C PRO A 75 22.06 -15.10 -2.38
N VAL A 76 22.44 -14.17 -3.26
CA VAL A 76 21.50 -13.32 -3.99
C VAL A 76 20.45 -14.27 -4.50
N SER A 77 19.24 -14.20 -3.94
CA SER A 77 18.19 -15.12 -4.33
C SER A 77 17.98 -14.86 -5.80
N SER A 78 18.45 -15.77 -6.65
CA SER A 78 18.09 -15.83 -8.05
C SER A 78 16.64 -16.30 -8.06
N VAL A 79 15.75 -15.45 -7.55
CA VAL A 79 14.35 -15.49 -7.92
C VAL A 79 14.39 -15.16 -9.39
N GLN A 80 14.61 -16.20 -10.20
CA GLN A 80 14.15 -16.19 -11.57
C GLN A 80 12.69 -15.81 -11.43
N VAL A 81 12.37 -14.58 -11.80
CA VAL A 81 11.01 -14.16 -12.06
C VAL A 81 10.51 -15.20 -13.06
N LYS A 82 9.70 -16.15 -12.57
CA LYS A 82 9.07 -17.12 -13.46
C LYS A 82 8.12 -16.31 -14.32
N ASP A 83 8.61 -15.88 -15.48
CA ASP A 83 7.77 -15.47 -16.58
C ASP A 83 6.83 -16.65 -16.86
N GLY A 84 5.52 -16.45 -16.62
CA GLY A 84 4.51 -17.42 -17.02
C GLY A 84 3.54 -17.93 -15.93
N GLY A 85 3.50 -17.35 -14.74
CA GLY A 85 2.46 -17.68 -13.77
C GLY A 85 1.26 -16.73 -13.89
N LYS A 86 0.21 -17.12 -14.65
CA LYS A 86 -1.14 -16.52 -14.80
C LYS A 86 -1.21 -15.01 -14.50
N ARG A 87 -1.54 -14.17 -15.51
CA ARG A 87 -1.97 -12.77 -15.31
C ARG A 87 -2.78 -12.69 -14.02
N GLN A 88 -2.18 -12.13 -12.96
CA GLN A 88 -2.93 -11.90 -11.73
C GLN A 88 -4.13 -11.09 -12.16
N LYS A 89 -5.34 -11.56 -11.84
CA LYS A 89 -6.55 -10.78 -12.08
C LYS A 89 -6.26 -9.39 -11.53
N PRO A 90 -6.55 -8.31 -12.29
CA PRO A 90 -6.32 -6.96 -11.80
C PRO A 90 -6.92 -6.89 -10.41
N LYS A 91 -6.04 -6.71 -9.41
CA LYS A 91 -6.46 -6.62 -8.02
C LYS A 91 -7.41 -5.44 -7.99
N GLU A 92 -8.66 -5.68 -7.59
CA GLU A 92 -9.66 -4.62 -7.49
C GLU A 92 -9.15 -3.62 -6.47
N PHE A 93 -8.50 -2.56 -6.97
CA PHE A 93 -8.19 -1.40 -6.17
C PHE A 93 -9.49 -0.63 -6.04
N SER A 94 -10.29 -0.97 -5.02
CA SER A 94 -11.34 -0.09 -4.55
C SER A 94 -10.66 1.18 -4.05
N LEU A 95 -10.90 2.29 -4.74
CA LEU A 95 -10.48 3.61 -4.28
C LEU A 95 -11.34 3.95 -3.06
N GLN A 96 -10.71 4.09 -1.90
CA GLN A 96 -11.43 4.57 -0.72
C GLN A 96 -11.81 6.04 -0.99
N GLU A 97 -13.11 6.29 -0.99
CA GLU A 97 -13.78 7.49 -1.53
C GLU A 97 -13.24 8.84 -1.02
N ASN A 98 -12.54 8.85 0.13
CA ASN A 98 -12.32 10.06 0.91
C ASN A 98 -10.90 10.67 0.81
N HIS A 99 -9.90 9.97 0.27
CA HIS A 99 -8.51 10.47 0.28
C HIS A 99 -8.04 11.13 -1.03
N HIS A 100 -8.90 11.18 -2.06
CA HIS A 100 -8.50 11.62 -3.40
C HIS A 100 -8.93 13.06 -3.74
N ALA A 101 -9.92 13.63 -3.04
CA ALA A 101 -10.45 14.94 -3.38
C ALA A 101 -9.43 16.08 -3.17
N ASP A 102 -8.71 16.05 -2.04
CA ASP A 102 -7.73 17.11 -1.72
C ASP A 102 -6.48 17.06 -2.62
N MET A 103 -6.08 15.87 -3.07
CA MET A 103 -4.91 15.70 -3.95
C MET A 103 -5.16 16.24 -5.37
N MET A 104 -6.42 16.42 -5.76
CA MET A 104 -6.86 16.90 -7.08
C MET A 104 -7.24 18.39 -7.08
N ASN A 105 -7.05 19.10 -5.97
CA ASN A 105 -7.41 20.51 -5.84
C ASN A 105 -6.36 21.42 -6.51
N ILE A 106 -6.35 21.41 -7.83
CA ILE A 106 -5.46 22.22 -8.67
C ILE A 106 -6.03 23.65 -8.71
N LYS A 107 -5.33 24.60 -8.09
CA LYS A 107 -5.79 26.00 -7.97
C LYS A 107 -5.69 26.82 -9.27
N ASN A 108 -4.89 26.40 -10.23
CA ASN A 108 -4.69 27.14 -11.48
C ASN A 108 -4.61 26.19 -12.68
N ILE A 109 -5.60 26.28 -13.57
CA ILE A 109 -5.73 25.43 -14.75
C ILE A 109 -5.38 26.30 -15.97
N PRO A 110 -4.36 25.93 -16.77
CA PRO A 110 -3.99 26.71 -17.94
C PRO A 110 -5.08 26.62 -19.01
N LYS A 111 -5.25 27.69 -19.80
CA LYS A 111 -6.23 27.77 -20.89
C LYS A 111 -6.09 26.57 -21.85
N GLY A 112 -7.21 25.92 -22.16
CA GLY A 112 -7.25 24.75 -23.05
C GLY A 112 -6.96 23.40 -22.37
N LYS A 113 -6.78 23.36 -21.04
CA LYS A 113 -6.77 22.13 -20.24
C LYS A 113 -7.95 22.13 -19.28
N ILE A 114 -8.35 20.94 -18.84
CA ILE A 114 -9.42 20.75 -17.86
C ILE A 114 -8.90 19.93 -16.68
N SER A 115 -9.38 20.25 -15.49
CA SER A 115 -9.13 19.43 -14.30
C SER A 115 -9.89 18.11 -14.39
N ILE A 116 -9.42 17.09 -13.66
CA ILE A 116 -10.13 15.80 -13.53
C ILE A 116 -11.51 16.03 -12.91
N VAL A 117 -11.63 16.95 -11.95
CA VAL A 117 -12.92 17.28 -11.33
C VAL A 117 -13.87 17.87 -12.37
N GLU A 118 -13.41 18.84 -13.14
CA GLU A 118 -14.19 19.48 -14.21
C GLU A 118 -14.61 18.46 -15.27
N ALA A 119 -13.68 17.62 -15.73
CA ALA A 119 -13.96 16.57 -16.70
C ALA A 119 -15.05 15.61 -16.20
N LEU A 120 -14.96 15.16 -14.95
CA LEU A 120 -15.96 14.28 -14.34
C LEU A 120 -17.31 14.98 -14.19
N THR A 121 -17.34 16.26 -13.81
CA THR A 121 -18.60 17.02 -13.72
C THR A 121 -19.25 17.21 -15.08
N LEU A 122 -18.48 17.51 -16.13
CA LEU A 122 -18.98 17.63 -17.51
C LEU A 122 -19.57 16.32 -18.01
N LEU A 123 -18.87 15.21 -17.80
CA LEU A 123 -19.36 13.87 -18.16
C LEU A 123 -20.64 13.51 -17.42
N ASN A 124 -20.72 13.83 -16.12
CA ASN A 124 -21.91 13.56 -15.33
C ASN A 124 -23.10 14.42 -15.77
N ASN A 125 -22.88 15.70 -16.05
CA ASN A 125 -23.93 16.62 -16.51
C ASN A 125 -24.48 16.23 -17.89
N HIS A 126 -23.60 15.83 -18.82
CA HIS A 126 -24.01 15.29 -20.12
C HIS A 126 -24.84 14.01 -19.97
N LYS A 127 -24.52 13.16 -18.99
CA LYS A 127 -25.30 11.95 -18.72
C LYS A 127 -26.69 12.26 -18.17
N LEU A 128 -26.81 13.27 -17.30
CA LEU A 128 -28.08 13.64 -16.66
C LEU A 128 -28.99 14.46 -17.58
N TYR A 129 -28.41 15.35 -18.40
CA TYR A 129 -29.15 16.28 -19.25
C TYR A 129 -28.52 16.40 -20.64
N PRO A 130 -28.64 15.36 -21.48
CA PRO A 130 -27.95 15.29 -22.78
C PRO A 130 -28.35 16.42 -23.73
N ASP A 131 -29.60 16.88 -23.70
CA ASP A 131 -30.11 17.94 -24.59
C ASP A 131 -29.50 19.31 -24.26
N THR A 132 -29.20 19.55 -22.98
CA THR A 132 -28.69 20.86 -22.51
C THR A 132 -27.16 20.92 -22.42
N TRP A 133 -26.50 19.77 -22.31
CA TRP A 133 -25.05 19.63 -22.20
C TRP A 133 -24.50 18.89 -23.42
N THR A 134 -24.72 19.46 -24.60
CA THR A 134 -24.26 18.90 -25.88
C THR A 134 -22.74 19.04 -26.05
N ALA A 135 -22.13 18.17 -26.86
CA ALA A 135 -20.68 18.17 -27.10
C ALA A 135 -20.13 19.53 -27.58
N GLU A 136 -20.90 20.27 -28.38
CA GLU A 136 -20.55 21.61 -28.86
C GLU A 136 -20.50 22.68 -27.75
N LYS A 137 -21.31 22.51 -26.71
CA LYS A 137 -21.32 23.39 -25.55
C LYS A 137 -20.13 23.06 -24.64
N ASN A 138 -19.83 21.78 -24.48
CA ASN A 138 -18.73 21.30 -23.65
C ASN A 138 -17.35 21.62 -24.25
N SER A 139 -17.24 21.71 -25.59
CA SER A 139 -15.98 22.03 -26.27
C SER A 139 -15.63 23.53 -26.26
N LYS A 140 -16.60 24.39 -25.95
CA LYS A 140 -16.45 25.85 -25.91
C LYS A 140 -16.12 26.41 -24.53
N MET A 141 -16.21 25.60 -23.48
CA MET A 141 -15.71 25.93 -22.13
C MET A 141 -14.22 25.68 -22.05
#